data_AF-A0A1C7MJX1-F1
#
_entry.id   AF-A0A1C7MJX1-F1
#
_cell.length_a   1.000
_cell.length_b   1.000
_cell.length_c   1.000
_cell.angle_alpha   90.00
_cell.angle_beta   90.00
_cell.angle_gamma   90.00
#
_symmetry.space_group_name_H-M   'P 1'
#
loop_
_entity.id
_entity.type
_entity.pdbx_description
1 polymer ?
#
loop_
_entity_poly.entity_id
_entity_poly.type
_entity_poly.pdbx_seq_one_letter_code
_entity_poly.pdbx_strand_id
1 'polypeptide(L)'
;MGADPDTRTECSVGAELFNRDMITTSVACCEFRNLLCKILMSKKRSKQHVSIASTDVIEISSSDDDCPPTSTSRLDSARKRLSESEKEVRRLRKSLEDACHIQAQLRAELCQHTQELKEARMEAETLRRSVEDADRLQAQLCVNSERQTEFISTIKDHLLCTICMTEMWSPYVLVCGHTFCQECLEKWFDGTFVQHLETHNNYIPNDPVLANYQAALENLHMPDEMHRQLHAEAMAIIGQQPQPQYTCPSCRVLVKNRPIEVFSLKSLVRTVAGQLRESSPVRGVRGGVTGRVGDGPWDGFFPFGWI
;
A
#
# COMPACT_ATOMS: atom_id res chain seq x y z
N MET A 1 26.68 -7.24 -27.16
CA MET A 1 27.73 -7.06 -26.14
C MET A 1 27.07 -6.30 -25.00
N GLY A 2 26.57 -6.89 -23.93
CA GLY A 2 26.97 -8.11 -23.24
C GLY A 2 27.30 -7.70 -21.80
N ALA A 3 26.32 -7.82 -20.90
CA ALA A 3 26.51 -7.90 -19.44
C ALA A 3 25.21 -8.43 -18.83
N ASP A 4 25.29 -9.66 -18.32
CA ASP A 4 24.23 -10.40 -17.63
C ASP A 4 24.07 -9.93 -16.17
N PRO A 5 22.95 -10.31 -15.52
CA PRO A 5 22.54 -9.93 -14.17
C PRO A 5 22.87 -10.99 -13.12
N ASP A 6 23.09 -10.59 -11.86
CA ASP A 6 22.64 -11.34 -10.67
C ASP A 6 23.11 -10.62 -9.39
N THR A 7 22.17 -10.21 -8.54
CA THR A 7 22.43 -9.99 -7.11
C THR A 7 21.24 -10.45 -6.28
N ARG A 8 21.14 -11.78 -6.20
CA ARG A 8 20.40 -12.50 -5.15
C ARG A 8 21.26 -12.45 -3.88
N THR A 9 20.89 -11.63 -2.90
CA THR A 9 21.61 -11.58 -1.62
C THR A 9 21.02 -12.61 -0.65
N GLU A 10 21.68 -13.75 -0.60
CA GLU A 10 21.64 -14.67 0.54
C GLU A 10 22.20 -13.95 1.77
N CYS A 11 21.45 -13.92 2.88
CA CYS A 11 21.97 -13.50 4.17
C CYS A 11 21.81 -14.66 5.16
N SER A 12 22.89 -15.43 5.22
CA SER A 12 23.48 -16.05 6.41
C SER A 12 22.55 -16.70 7.44
N VAL A 13 22.53 -18.02 7.33
CA VAL A 13 22.50 -18.98 8.43
C VAL A 13 23.50 -18.56 9.52
N GLY A 14 23.02 -18.40 10.74
CA GLY A 14 23.84 -18.00 11.89
C GLY A 14 23.06 -17.98 13.20
N ALA A 15 22.14 -18.94 13.36
CA ALA A 15 21.45 -19.17 14.62
C ALA A 15 21.91 -20.51 15.15
N GLU A 16 22.93 -20.52 16.01
CA GLU A 16 23.09 -21.50 17.09
C GLU A 16 24.32 -21.16 17.93
N LEU A 17 24.17 -21.37 19.24
CA LEU A 17 25.18 -21.24 20.29
C LEU A 17 25.50 -19.80 20.71
N PHE A 18 24.75 -19.25 21.68
CA PHE A 18 25.38 -18.57 22.82
C PHE A 18 24.44 -18.47 24.02
N ASN A 19 24.76 -19.28 25.04
CA ASN A 19 24.43 -19.21 26.46
C ASN A 19 22.97 -19.16 26.93
N ARG A 20 22.49 -20.34 27.35
CA ARG A 20 21.28 -20.55 28.13
C ARG A 20 21.51 -20.56 29.67
N ASP A 21 22.67 -20.14 30.16
CA ASP A 21 23.07 -20.35 31.57
C ASP A 21 23.39 -19.08 32.40
N MET A 22 22.86 -17.91 32.05
CA MET A 22 23.11 -16.67 32.84
C MET A 22 21.93 -16.15 33.67
N ILE A 23 20.80 -16.86 33.73
CA ILE A 23 19.59 -16.38 34.46
C ILE A 23 19.44 -17.06 35.84
N THR A 24 20.12 -18.18 36.10
CA THR A 24 20.06 -18.88 37.40
C THR A 24 20.99 -18.29 38.47
N THR A 25 21.89 -17.37 38.13
CA THR A 25 22.78 -16.69 39.09
C THR A 25 22.14 -15.50 39.81
N SER A 26 21.01 -14.98 39.32
CA SER A 26 20.34 -13.81 39.93
C SER A 26 19.55 -14.16 41.20
N VAL A 27 18.90 -15.33 41.23
CA VAL A 27 18.08 -15.73 42.39
C VAL A 27 18.96 -16.29 43.53
N ALA A 28 20.08 -16.93 43.21
CA ALA A 28 21.03 -17.43 44.22
C ALA A 28 21.76 -16.31 45.01
N CYS A 29 21.81 -15.09 44.46
CA CYS A 29 22.50 -13.95 45.08
C CYS A 29 21.68 -13.29 46.22
N CYS A 30 20.38 -13.61 46.35
CA CYS A 30 19.52 -13.09 47.41
C CYS A 30 19.57 -13.93 48.70
N GLU A 31 19.75 -15.25 48.61
CA GLU A 31 19.72 -16.17 49.75
C GLU A 31 21.01 -16.10 50.61
N PHE A 32 22.20 -16.01 49.97
CA PHE A 32 23.49 -15.94 50.70
C PHE A 32 23.71 -14.60 51.44
N ARG A 33 22.98 -13.55 51.05
CA ARG A 33 23.14 -12.17 51.55
C ARG A 33 22.60 -11.98 52.97
N ASN A 34 21.68 -12.85 53.41
CA ASN A 34 21.08 -12.77 54.73
C ASN A 34 21.99 -13.32 55.85
N LEU A 35 22.93 -14.21 55.55
CA LEU A 35 23.76 -14.86 56.56
C LEU A 35 24.98 -14.02 56.95
N LEU A 36 25.67 -13.40 55.98
CA LEU A 36 26.85 -12.56 56.22
C LEU A 36 26.50 -11.22 56.90
N CYS A 37 25.36 -10.59 56.55
CA CYS A 37 24.88 -9.39 57.24
C CYS A 37 24.41 -9.68 58.68
N LYS A 38 23.79 -10.83 58.95
CA LYS A 38 23.38 -11.23 60.31
C LYS A 38 24.56 -11.55 61.22
N ILE A 39 25.62 -12.18 60.69
CA ILE A 39 26.86 -12.48 61.44
C ILE A 39 27.61 -11.20 61.81
N LEU A 40 27.64 -10.19 60.93
CA LEU A 40 28.32 -8.92 61.19
C LEU A 40 27.54 -7.97 62.11
N MET A 41 26.20 -8.07 62.15
CA MET A 41 25.33 -7.21 62.98
C MET A 41 25.06 -7.76 64.39
N SER A 42 25.27 -9.05 64.67
CA SER A 42 25.05 -9.66 66.00
C SER A 42 26.10 -9.32 67.07
N LYS A 43 27.28 -8.77 66.73
CA LYS A 43 28.35 -8.46 67.71
C LYS A 43 28.24 -7.09 68.40
N LYS A 44 27.11 -6.40 68.30
CA LYS A 44 26.87 -5.11 68.97
C LYS A 44 25.57 -5.13 69.79
N ARG A 45 25.55 -5.90 70.89
CA ARG A 45 24.75 -5.61 72.11
C ARG A 45 25.04 -6.64 73.21
N SER A 46 25.95 -6.31 74.12
CA SER A 46 25.80 -6.62 75.55
C SER A 46 26.72 -5.68 76.34
N LYS A 47 26.16 -4.57 76.83
CA LYS A 47 26.71 -3.85 77.98
C LYS A 47 25.90 -4.33 79.17
N GLN A 48 26.43 -5.31 79.90
CA GLN A 48 25.92 -5.67 81.20
C GLN A 48 26.88 -5.08 82.24
N HIS A 49 26.33 -4.19 83.05
CA HIS A 49 26.96 -3.57 84.20
C HIS A 49 27.13 -4.63 85.28
N VAL A 50 28.37 -4.95 85.65
CA VAL A 50 28.69 -5.77 86.84
C VAL A 50 29.62 -4.94 87.72
N SER A 51 29.16 -4.74 88.95
CA SER A 51 29.81 -4.02 90.04
C SER A 51 31.07 -4.71 90.52
N ILE A 52 32.08 -3.90 90.86
CA ILE A 52 33.32 -4.32 91.51
C ILE A 52 32.99 -4.82 92.93
N ALA A 53 33.38 -6.06 93.23
CA ALA A 53 33.65 -6.56 94.57
C ALA A 53 35.03 -7.23 94.57
N SER A 54 35.71 -7.11 95.69
CA SER A 54 37.12 -7.34 96.00
C SER A 54 37.66 -8.76 95.85
N THR A 55 39.00 -8.85 95.71
CA THR A 55 39.94 -9.97 96.05
C THR A 55 39.76 -11.27 95.22
N ASP A 56 40.76 -11.85 94.55
CA ASP A 56 42.09 -12.26 95.00
C ASP A 56 43.19 -12.03 93.95
N VAL A 57 44.35 -11.60 94.45
CA VAL A 57 45.62 -11.54 93.74
C VAL A 57 46.29 -12.91 93.86
N ILE A 58 46.53 -13.59 92.74
CA ILE A 58 47.45 -14.72 92.72
C ILE A 58 48.86 -14.15 92.61
N GLU A 59 49.58 -14.19 93.73
CA GLU A 59 51.04 -14.07 93.78
C GLU A 59 51.68 -15.15 92.91
N ILE A 60 52.37 -14.72 91.85
CA ILE A 60 53.48 -15.49 91.30
C ILE A 60 54.73 -14.69 91.68
N SER A 61 55.34 -15.10 92.79
CA SER A 61 56.68 -14.66 93.16
C SER A 61 57.69 -15.53 92.41
N SER A 62 58.56 -14.91 91.61
CA SER A 62 59.85 -15.49 91.28
C SER A 62 60.87 -14.40 90.93
N SER A 63 61.73 -14.17 91.92
CA SER A 63 63.15 -13.82 91.90
C SER A 63 63.63 -12.56 91.20
N ASP A 64 64.19 -11.68 92.03
CA ASP A 64 65.04 -10.53 91.73
C ASP A 64 66.28 -10.92 90.91
N ASP A 65 66.54 -10.17 89.85
CA ASP A 65 67.89 -9.89 89.33
C ASP A 65 67.92 -8.49 88.70
N ASP A 66 69.06 -7.84 88.91
CA ASP A 66 69.42 -6.43 88.79
C ASP A 66 69.17 -5.68 87.45
N CYS A 67 68.70 -4.41 87.58
CA CYS A 67 69.01 -3.21 86.77
C CYS A 67 68.56 -3.17 85.28
N PRO A 68 68.45 -2.01 84.55
CA PRO A 68 68.38 -0.57 84.87
C PRO A 68 67.09 0.11 84.28
N PRO A 69 66.85 1.43 84.45
CA PRO A 69 65.57 2.06 84.06
C PRO A 69 65.56 2.40 82.57
N THR A 70 65.01 1.54 81.71
CA THR A 70 64.74 1.91 80.30
C THR A 70 63.65 1.04 79.67
N SER A 71 62.36 1.30 79.91
CA SER A 71 61.32 0.66 79.08
C SER A 71 59.97 1.40 78.96
N THR A 72 59.80 2.56 79.58
CA THR A 72 58.66 3.45 79.32
C THR A 72 58.56 3.78 77.82
N SER A 73 59.70 3.96 77.14
CA SER A 73 59.74 4.24 75.70
C SER A 73 59.23 3.07 74.82
N ARG A 74 59.36 1.81 75.25
CA ARG A 74 58.88 0.64 74.50
C ARG A 74 57.36 0.46 74.65
N LEU A 75 56.83 0.67 75.86
CA LEU A 75 55.39 0.66 76.13
C LEU A 75 54.67 1.85 75.49
N ASP A 76 55.27 3.05 75.53
CA ASP A 76 54.75 4.23 74.84
C ASP A 76 54.77 4.08 73.31
N SER A 77 55.83 3.45 72.77
CA SER A 77 55.92 3.12 71.34
C SER A 77 54.86 2.09 70.93
N ALA A 78 54.62 1.06 71.75
CA ALA A 78 53.55 0.09 71.51
C ALA A 78 52.16 0.74 71.56
N ARG A 79 51.92 1.63 72.53
CA ARG A 79 50.67 2.38 72.69
C ARG A 79 50.42 3.35 71.52
N LYS A 80 51.47 3.98 71.01
CA LYS A 80 51.42 4.83 69.81
C LYS A 80 51.08 4.02 68.55
N ARG A 81 51.70 2.84 68.36
CA ARG A 81 51.41 1.92 67.25
C ARG A 81 49.98 1.36 67.31
N LEU A 82 49.48 1.03 68.51
CA LEU A 82 48.07 0.66 68.72
C LEU A 82 47.13 1.80 68.33
N SER A 83 47.40 3.03 68.79
CA SER A 83 46.62 4.23 68.43
C SER A 83 46.62 4.51 66.91
N GLU A 84 47.76 4.34 66.23
CA GLU A 84 47.86 4.43 64.77
C GLU A 84 47.06 3.33 64.07
N SER A 85 47.17 2.08 64.51
CA SER A 85 46.40 0.97 63.94
C SER A 85 44.89 1.17 64.12
N GLU A 86 44.45 1.72 65.26
CA GLU A 86 43.04 2.00 65.51
C GLU A 86 42.50 3.15 64.64
N LYS A 87 43.34 4.13 64.29
CA LYS A 87 42.98 5.19 63.34
C LYS A 87 42.88 4.61 61.94
N GLU A 88 43.79 3.71 61.57
CA GLU A 88 43.79 3.06 60.26
C GLU A 88 42.58 2.12 60.10
N VAL A 89 42.26 1.31 61.10
CA VAL A 89 41.04 0.48 61.12
C VAL A 89 39.78 1.34 61.01
N ARG A 90 39.74 2.53 61.64
CA ARG A 90 38.63 3.48 61.49
C ARG A 90 38.51 4.02 60.06
N ARG A 91 39.64 4.33 59.41
CA ARG A 91 39.66 4.75 57.99
C ARG A 91 39.19 3.64 57.07
N LEU A 92 39.69 2.42 57.24
CA LEU A 92 39.29 1.26 56.43
C LEU A 92 37.80 0.93 56.60
N ARG A 93 37.25 1.03 57.82
CA ARG A 93 35.80 0.88 58.04
C ARG A 93 34.97 1.93 57.30
N LYS A 94 35.39 3.21 57.35
CA LYS A 94 34.72 4.28 56.61
C LYS A 94 34.78 4.03 55.10
N SER A 95 35.95 3.66 54.59
CA SER A 95 36.11 3.31 53.16
C SER A 95 35.23 2.13 52.73
N LEU A 96 35.02 1.14 53.61
CA LEU A 96 34.11 0.02 53.35
C LEU A 96 32.63 0.45 53.37
N GLU A 97 32.24 1.36 54.26
CA GLU A 97 30.90 1.95 54.30
C GLU A 97 30.61 2.77 53.03
N ASP A 98 31.58 3.57 52.58
CA ASP A 98 31.52 4.35 51.33
C ASP A 98 31.42 3.42 50.11
N ALA A 99 32.25 2.36 50.05
CA ALA A 99 32.19 1.35 48.99
C ALA A 99 30.84 0.61 48.96
N CYS A 100 30.24 0.33 50.13
CA CYS A 100 28.92 -0.28 50.21
C CYS A 100 27.82 0.65 49.67
N HIS A 101 27.92 1.97 49.93
CA HIS A 101 26.99 2.96 49.37
C HIS A 101 27.11 3.03 47.84
N ILE A 102 28.33 3.10 47.30
CA ILE A 102 28.56 3.10 45.86
C ILE A 102 28.04 1.81 45.22
N GLN A 103 28.27 0.66 45.84
CA GLN A 103 27.74 -0.61 45.35
C GLN A 103 26.20 -0.66 45.36
N ALA A 104 25.56 -0.04 46.35
CA ALA A 104 24.10 0.07 46.39
C ALA A 104 23.56 0.98 45.29
N GLN A 105 24.22 2.12 45.02
CA GLN A 105 23.86 3.05 43.94
C GLN A 105 23.99 2.38 42.56
N LEU A 106 25.13 1.77 42.25
CA LEU A 106 25.35 1.07 40.98
C LEU A 106 24.34 -0.06 40.75
N ARG A 107 23.92 -0.76 41.81
CA ARG A 107 22.88 -1.79 41.72
C ARG A 107 21.50 -1.21 41.43
N ALA A 108 21.17 -0.06 42.02
CA ALA A 108 19.91 0.63 41.75
C ALA A 108 19.85 1.09 40.29
N GLU A 109 20.93 1.69 39.79
CA GLU A 109 21.08 2.11 38.39
C GLU A 109 20.98 0.92 37.42
N LEU A 110 21.66 -0.19 37.72
CA LEU A 110 21.57 -1.42 36.92
C LEU A 110 20.14 -1.98 36.89
N CYS A 111 19.44 -1.96 38.03
CA CYS A 111 18.05 -2.39 38.09
C CYS A 111 17.14 -1.49 37.22
N GLN A 112 17.35 -0.17 37.26
CA GLN A 112 16.61 0.78 36.45
C GLN A 112 16.86 0.54 34.95
N HIS A 113 18.12 0.51 34.50
CA HIS A 113 18.44 0.31 33.09
C HIS A 113 17.99 -1.06 32.56
N THR A 114 18.05 -2.11 33.38
CA THR A 114 17.52 -3.42 32.96
C THR A 114 16.01 -3.43 32.80
N GLN A 115 15.28 -2.61 33.56
CA GLN A 115 13.83 -2.43 33.38
C GLN A 115 13.53 -1.65 32.09
N GLU A 116 14.23 -0.54 31.86
CA GLU A 116 14.12 0.27 30.64
C GLU A 116 14.40 -0.58 29.37
N LEU A 117 15.43 -1.43 29.40
CA LEU A 117 15.73 -2.36 28.29
C LEU A 117 14.63 -3.40 28.05
N LYS A 118 13.95 -3.87 29.10
CA LYS A 118 12.82 -4.81 28.95
C LYS A 118 11.62 -4.13 28.31
N GLU A 119 11.32 -2.90 28.72
CA GLU A 119 10.22 -2.10 28.17
C GLU A 119 10.48 -1.76 26.70
N ALA A 120 11.67 -1.24 26.38
CA ALA A 120 12.07 -0.97 25.00
C ALA A 120 12.05 -2.23 24.12
N ARG A 121 12.42 -3.40 24.66
CA ARG A 121 12.34 -4.67 23.93
C ARG A 121 10.90 -5.10 23.65
N MET A 122 10.00 -4.95 24.63
CA MET A 122 8.57 -5.23 24.44
C MET A 122 7.97 -4.32 23.38
N GLU A 123 8.30 -3.03 23.42
CA GLU A 123 7.86 -2.04 22.42
C GLU A 123 8.39 -2.40 21.02
N ALA A 124 9.68 -2.72 20.89
CA ALA A 124 10.28 -3.13 19.62
C ALA A 124 9.61 -4.39 19.04
N GLU A 125 9.23 -5.35 19.88
CA GLU A 125 8.50 -6.55 19.46
C GLU A 125 7.08 -6.22 18.96
N THR A 126 6.36 -5.31 19.64
CA THR A 126 5.04 -4.87 19.16
C THR A 126 5.12 -4.13 17.83
N LEU A 127 6.17 -3.31 17.65
CA LEU A 127 6.39 -2.59 16.41
C LEU A 127 6.74 -3.55 15.27
N ARG A 128 7.56 -4.58 15.52
CA ARG A 128 7.88 -5.63 14.54
C ARG A 128 6.63 -6.35 14.03
N ARG A 129 5.73 -6.77 14.93
CA ARG A 129 4.46 -7.39 14.54
C ARG A 129 3.59 -6.46 13.70
N SER A 130 3.58 -5.17 14.04
CA SER A 130 2.83 -4.16 13.27
C SER A 130 3.38 -3.99 11.84
N VAL A 131 4.71 -4.05 11.67
CA VAL A 131 5.35 -4.02 10.34
C VAL A 131 5.01 -5.28 9.54
N GLU A 132 5.10 -6.47 10.15
CA GLU A 132 4.73 -7.73 9.49
C GLU A 132 3.25 -7.75 9.05
N ASP A 133 2.36 -7.19 9.86
CA ASP A 133 0.95 -7.03 9.53
C ASP A 133 0.73 -6.05 8.37
N ALA A 134 1.46 -4.92 8.36
CA ALA A 134 1.41 -3.94 7.28
C ALA A 134 1.93 -4.53 5.96
N ASP A 135 3.04 -5.26 5.99
CA ASP A 135 3.60 -5.94 4.82
C ASP A 135 2.61 -6.97 4.25
N ARG A 136 1.95 -7.73 5.13
CA ARG A 136 0.90 -8.69 4.72
C ARG A 136 -0.29 -7.99 4.06
N LEU A 137 -0.76 -6.88 4.63
CA LEU A 137 -1.86 -6.08 4.05
C LEU A 137 -1.45 -5.48 2.69
N GLN A 138 -0.22 -4.97 2.58
CA GLN A 138 0.30 -4.42 1.34
C GLN A 138 0.40 -5.50 0.25
N ALA A 139 0.86 -6.70 0.57
CA ALA A 139 0.87 -7.83 -0.35
C ALA A 139 -0.54 -8.19 -0.86
N GLN A 140 -1.54 -8.21 0.03
CA GLN A 140 -2.94 -8.46 -0.35
C GLN A 140 -3.50 -7.37 -1.28
N LEU A 141 -3.20 -6.10 -1.01
CA LEU A 141 -3.61 -4.99 -1.86
C LEU A 141 -2.96 -5.06 -3.25
N CYS A 142 -1.69 -5.46 -3.33
CA CYS A 142 -0.98 -5.65 -4.60
C CYS A 142 -1.69 -6.69 -5.48
N VAL A 143 -1.93 -7.90 -4.93
CA VAL A 143 -2.62 -8.98 -5.66
C VAL A 143 -4.03 -8.57 -6.10
N ASN A 144 -4.76 -7.85 -5.25
CA ASN A 144 -6.10 -7.36 -5.60
C ASN A 144 -6.06 -6.31 -6.72
N SER A 145 -5.09 -5.40 -6.69
CA SER A 145 -4.90 -4.38 -7.73
C SER A 145 -4.55 -5.02 -9.08
N GLU A 146 -3.69 -6.03 -9.09
CA GLU A 146 -3.32 -6.78 -10.30
C GLU A 146 -4.54 -7.48 -10.90
N ARG A 147 -5.31 -8.20 -10.07
CA ARG A 147 -6.55 -8.86 -10.50
C ARG A 147 -7.59 -7.88 -11.05
N GLN A 148 -7.71 -6.70 -10.45
CA GLN A 148 -8.59 -5.63 -10.96
C GLN A 148 -8.13 -5.12 -12.32
N THR A 149 -6.82 -4.95 -12.51
CA THR A 149 -6.25 -4.48 -13.78
C THR A 149 -6.48 -5.50 -14.90
N GLU A 150 -6.27 -6.79 -14.63
CA GLU A 150 -6.52 -7.88 -15.58
C GLU A 150 -7.99 -7.95 -15.99
N PHE A 151 -8.90 -7.81 -15.02
CA PHE A 151 -10.34 -7.78 -15.29
C PHE A 151 -10.73 -6.58 -16.17
N ILE A 152 -10.23 -5.39 -15.87
CA ILE A 152 -10.47 -4.17 -16.67
C ILE A 152 -9.92 -4.37 -18.10
N SER A 153 -8.74 -4.97 -18.24
CA SER A 153 -8.15 -5.28 -19.56
C SER A 153 -9.04 -6.24 -20.36
N THR A 154 -9.59 -7.28 -19.74
CA THR A 154 -10.49 -8.22 -20.40
C THR A 154 -11.76 -7.53 -20.91
N ILE A 155 -12.33 -6.62 -20.11
CA ILE A 155 -13.48 -5.82 -20.53
C ILE A 155 -13.10 -4.92 -21.71
N LYS A 156 -11.91 -4.29 -21.67
CA LYS A 156 -11.42 -3.40 -22.72
C LYS A 156 -11.45 -4.08 -24.10
N ASP A 157 -11.03 -5.34 -24.17
CA ASP A 157 -10.99 -6.10 -25.43
C ASP A 157 -12.39 -6.27 -26.06
N HIS A 158 -13.45 -6.30 -25.25
CA HIS A 158 -14.84 -6.35 -25.71
C HIS A 158 -15.40 -4.99 -26.16
N LEU A 159 -14.65 -3.90 -25.95
CA LEU A 159 -15.02 -2.53 -26.32
C LEU A 159 -14.32 -2.06 -27.60
N LEU A 160 -13.58 -2.95 -28.26
CA LEU A 160 -12.86 -2.70 -29.51
C LEU A 160 -13.77 -2.85 -30.73
N CYS A 161 -13.57 -1.98 -31.71
CA CYS A 161 -14.20 -2.06 -33.02
C CYS A 161 -13.54 -3.17 -33.84
N THR A 162 -14.31 -4.06 -34.47
CA THR A 162 -13.73 -5.15 -35.27
C THR A 162 -13.14 -4.71 -36.62
N ILE A 163 -13.29 -3.43 -36.99
CA ILE A 163 -12.74 -2.87 -38.23
C ILE A 163 -11.37 -2.23 -37.98
N CYS A 164 -11.28 -1.32 -37.01
CA CYS A 164 -10.04 -0.60 -36.71
C CYS A 164 -9.26 -1.18 -35.52
N MET A 165 -9.83 -2.15 -34.79
CA MET A 165 -9.25 -2.78 -33.59
C MET A 165 -8.89 -1.77 -32.47
N THR A 166 -9.58 -0.64 -32.43
CA THR A 166 -9.45 0.38 -31.37
C THR A 166 -10.76 0.57 -30.61
N GLU A 167 -10.72 1.22 -29.46
CA GLU A 167 -11.88 1.46 -28.59
C GLU A 167 -12.96 2.27 -29.31
N MET A 168 -14.21 1.84 -29.16
CA MET A 168 -15.35 2.49 -29.82
C MET A 168 -15.82 3.75 -29.07
N TRP A 169 -15.09 4.86 -29.21
CA TRP A 169 -15.44 6.15 -28.60
C TRP A 169 -16.79 6.75 -29.07
N SER A 170 -17.24 6.36 -30.26
CA SER A 170 -18.52 6.74 -30.87
C SER A 170 -19.15 5.48 -31.47
N PRO A 171 -19.72 4.58 -30.64
CA PRO A 171 -20.22 3.28 -31.07
C PRO A 171 -21.61 3.41 -31.69
N TYR A 172 -21.81 2.81 -32.86
CA TYR A 172 -23.10 2.74 -33.54
C TYR A 172 -23.46 1.29 -33.85
N VAL A 173 -24.69 0.91 -33.50
CA VAL A 173 -25.25 -0.42 -33.74
C VAL A 173 -26.09 -0.43 -35.00
N LEU A 174 -25.92 -1.49 -35.78
CA LEU A 174 -26.75 -1.79 -36.96
C LEU A 174 -27.96 -2.64 -36.56
N VAL A 175 -28.99 -2.70 -37.41
CA VAL A 175 -30.19 -3.53 -37.17
C VAL A 175 -29.91 -5.03 -36.95
N CYS A 176 -28.75 -5.52 -37.42
CA CYS A 176 -28.30 -6.89 -37.19
C CYS A 176 -27.61 -7.12 -35.83
N GLY A 177 -27.47 -6.07 -35.00
CA GLY A 177 -26.84 -6.13 -33.67
C GLY A 177 -25.33 -5.88 -33.65
N HIS A 178 -24.63 -5.92 -34.80
CA HIS A 178 -23.21 -5.58 -34.83
C HIS A 178 -22.97 -4.09 -34.59
N THR A 179 -21.95 -3.79 -33.79
CA THR A 179 -21.59 -2.44 -33.35
C THR A 179 -20.19 -2.08 -33.81
N PHE A 180 -20.00 -0.85 -34.27
CA PHE A 180 -18.73 -0.36 -34.80
C PHE A 180 -18.50 1.11 -34.44
N CYS A 181 -17.28 1.58 -34.68
CA CYS A 181 -16.98 3.00 -34.60
C CYS A 181 -17.68 3.79 -35.72
N GLN A 182 -18.16 5.00 -35.41
CA GLN A 182 -18.79 5.90 -36.38
C GLN A 182 -17.96 6.04 -37.67
N GLU A 183 -16.68 6.41 -37.53
CA GLU A 183 -15.80 6.66 -38.68
C GLU A 183 -15.58 5.40 -39.54
N CYS A 184 -15.60 4.23 -38.90
CA CYS A 184 -15.43 2.93 -39.56
C CYS A 184 -16.64 2.62 -40.45
N LEU A 185 -17.85 2.87 -39.93
CA LEU A 185 -19.09 2.69 -40.69
C LEU A 185 -19.26 3.75 -41.78
N GLU A 186 -18.93 5.02 -41.50
CA GLU A 186 -18.96 6.09 -42.51
C GLU A 186 -18.08 5.71 -43.71
N LYS A 187 -16.82 5.30 -43.47
CA LYS A 187 -15.90 4.86 -44.54
C LYS A 187 -16.41 3.63 -45.31
N TRP A 188 -17.02 2.68 -44.61
CA TRP A 188 -17.58 1.48 -45.24
C TRP A 188 -18.75 1.81 -46.17
N PHE A 189 -19.67 2.68 -45.71
CA PHE A 189 -20.78 3.14 -46.53
C PHE A 189 -20.32 4.07 -47.65
N ASP A 190 -19.29 4.88 -47.44
CA ASP A 190 -18.71 5.72 -48.50
C ASP A 190 -18.22 4.88 -49.68
N GLY A 191 -17.52 3.78 -49.43
CA GLY A 191 -17.09 2.87 -50.49
C GLY A 191 -18.25 2.31 -51.31
N THR A 192 -19.33 1.90 -50.63
CA THR A 192 -20.55 1.42 -51.29
C THR A 192 -21.22 2.52 -52.11
N PHE A 193 -21.25 3.74 -51.57
CA PHE A 193 -21.88 4.88 -52.22
C PHE A 193 -21.12 5.33 -53.47
N VAL A 194 -19.80 5.44 -53.40
CA VAL A 194 -18.95 5.79 -54.56
C VAL A 194 -19.13 4.75 -55.67
N GLN A 195 -19.06 3.47 -55.33
CA GLN A 195 -19.29 2.40 -56.31
C GLN A 195 -20.70 2.47 -56.94
N HIS A 196 -21.70 2.84 -56.16
CA HIS A 196 -23.06 3.03 -56.67
C HIS A 196 -23.13 4.18 -57.68
N LEU A 197 -22.50 5.32 -57.38
CA LEU A 197 -22.44 6.48 -58.29
C LEU A 197 -21.75 6.14 -59.63
N GLU A 198 -20.66 5.38 -59.57
CA GLU A 198 -19.93 4.95 -60.78
C GLU A 198 -20.75 4.03 -61.69
N THR A 199 -21.67 3.25 -61.10
CA THR A 199 -22.51 2.28 -61.82
C THR A 199 -23.89 2.83 -62.20
N HIS A 200 -24.30 3.97 -61.62
CA HIS A 200 -25.62 4.55 -61.79
C HIS A 200 -25.53 6.06 -62.05
N ASN A 201 -25.12 6.44 -63.27
CA ASN A 201 -24.93 7.84 -63.67
C ASN A 201 -26.19 8.72 -63.57
N ASN A 202 -27.39 8.12 -63.54
CA ASN A 202 -28.68 8.84 -63.42
C ASN A 202 -29.19 8.92 -61.98
N TYR A 203 -28.47 8.35 -61.01
CA TYR A 203 -28.83 8.45 -59.60
C TYR A 203 -28.62 9.89 -59.11
N ILE A 204 -29.63 10.46 -58.45
CA ILE A 204 -29.57 11.82 -57.90
C ILE A 204 -29.48 11.73 -56.37
N PRO A 205 -28.29 11.96 -55.78
CA PRO A 205 -28.17 12.05 -54.33
C PRO A 205 -28.97 13.23 -53.78
N ASN A 206 -29.68 13.02 -52.67
CA ASN A 206 -30.47 14.06 -51.98
C ASN A 206 -31.43 14.79 -52.93
N ASP A 207 -32.27 14.02 -53.64
CA ASP A 207 -33.24 14.56 -54.60
C ASP A 207 -34.07 15.72 -53.98
N PRO A 208 -34.00 16.94 -54.55
CA PRO A 208 -34.75 18.10 -54.05
C PRO A 208 -36.26 17.86 -54.00
N VAL A 209 -36.80 17.02 -54.88
CA VAL A 209 -38.22 16.65 -54.88
C VAL A 209 -38.55 15.90 -53.60
N LEU A 210 -37.72 14.92 -53.21
CA LEU A 210 -37.91 14.15 -51.98
C LEU A 210 -37.67 14.98 -50.72
N ALA A 211 -36.77 15.97 -50.77
CA ALA A 211 -36.60 16.92 -49.67
C ALA A 211 -37.88 17.75 -49.42
N ASN A 212 -38.62 18.11 -50.48
CA ASN A 212 -39.90 18.80 -50.33
C ASN A 212 -40.96 17.92 -49.67
N TYR A 213 -41.04 16.63 -50.05
CA TYR A 213 -41.95 15.69 -49.39
C TYR A 213 -41.59 15.50 -47.91
N GLN A 214 -40.29 15.42 -47.58
CA GLN A 214 -39.83 15.34 -46.20
C GLN A 214 -40.32 16.55 -45.38
N ALA A 215 -40.07 17.77 -45.87
CA ALA A 215 -40.49 19.00 -45.19
C ALA A 215 -42.03 19.09 -45.06
N ALA A 216 -42.77 18.58 -46.04
CA ALA A 216 -44.23 18.52 -45.97
C ALA A 216 -44.71 17.57 -44.86
N LEU A 217 -44.07 16.41 -44.71
CA LEU A 217 -44.44 15.36 -43.76
C LEU A 217 -44.06 15.67 -42.30
N GLU A 218 -43.10 16.58 -42.08
CA GLU A 218 -42.76 17.09 -40.74
C GLU A 218 -43.86 18.01 -40.15
N ASN A 219 -44.87 18.40 -40.94
CA ASN A 219 -45.98 19.24 -40.47
C ASN A 219 -46.93 18.47 -39.54
N LEU A 220 -46.83 18.73 -38.24
CA LEU A 220 -47.67 18.13 -37.18
C LEU A 220 -49.18 18.39 -37.30
N HIS A 221 -49.62 19.36 -38.11
CA HIS A 221 -51.02 19.73 -38.29
C HIS A 221 -51.64 19.14 -39.58
N MET A 222 -50.98 18.19 -40.24
CA MET A 222 -51.47 17.58 -41.48
C MET A 222 -52.50 16.47 -41.20
N PRO A 223 -53.63 16.42 -41.92
CA PRO A 223 -54.56 15.29 -41.83
C PRO A 223 -53.91 13.96 -42.23
N ASP A 224 -54.20 12.88 -41.50
CA ASP A 224 -53.61 11.55 -41.69
C ASP A 224 -53.72 11.03 -43.13
N GLU A 225 -54.83 11.30 -43.81
CA GLU A 225 -55.02 10.86 -45.19
C GLU A 225 -54.03 11.51 -46.15
N MET A 226 -53.79 12.82 -45.98
CA MET A 226 -52.81 13.55 -46.78
C MET A 226 -51.40 13.07 -46.47
N HIS A 227 -51.10 12.80 -45.19
CA HIS A 227 -49.82 12.23 -44.78
C HIS A 227 -49.57 10.89 -45.48
N ARG A 228 -50.55 9.98 -45.46
CA ARG A 228 -50.47 8.68 -46.17
C ARG A 228 -50.24 8.85 -47.67
N GLN A 229 -50.93 9.79 -48.30
CA GLN A 229 -50.81 10.05 -49.74
C GLN A 229 -49.40 10.53 -50.11
N LEU A 230 -48.87 11.53 -49.41
CA LEU A 230 -47.53 12.06 -49.65
C LEU A 230 -46.43 11.03 -49.38
N HIS A 231 -46.61 10.20 -48.34
CA HIS A 231 -45.69 9.09 -48.03
C HIS A 231 -45.67 8.05 -49.16
N ALA A 232 -46.84 7.66 -49.67
CA ALA A 232 -46.94 6.72 -50.80
C ALA A 232 -46.33 7.28 -52.09
N GLU A 233 -46.50 8.58 -52.36
CA GLU A 233 -45.91 9.25 -53.52
C GLU A 233 -44.38 9.31 -53.42
N ALA A 234 -43.83 9.66 -52.24
CA ALA A 234 -42.40 9.63 -52.00
C ALA A 234 -41.80 8.23 -52.20
N MET A 235 -42.48 7.18 -51.71
CA MET A 235 -42.07 5.79 -51.94
C MET A 235 -42.07 5.38 -53.42
N ALA A 236 -43.05 5.86 -54.19
CA ALA A 236 -43.09 5.61 -55.63
C ALA A 236 -41.89 6.25 -56.35
N ILE A 237 -41.51 7.48 -55.97
CA ILE A 237 -40.34 8.19 -56.55
C ILE A 237 -39.04 7.46 -56.18
N ILE A 238 -38.86 7.09 -54.91
CA ILE A 238 -37.66 6.37 -54.44
C ILE A 238 -37.50 5.03 -55.19
N GLY A 239 -38.61 4.33 -55.44
CA GLY A 239 -38.62 3.07 -56.17
C GLY A 239 -38.27 3.19 -57.67
N GLN A 240 -38.26 4.38 -58.26
CA GLN A 240 -37.89 4.58 -59.66
C GLN A 240 -36.38 4.49 -59.90
N GLN A 241 -35.56 4.74 -58.87
CA GLN A 241 -34.11 4.68 -58.96
C GLN A 241 -33.54 3.54 -58.10
N PRO A 242 -32.54 2.80 -58.59
CA PRO A 242 -31.84 1.82 -57.76
C PRO A 242 -31.14 2.56 -56.62
N GLN A 243 -31.30 2.05 -55.40
CA GLN A 243 -30.71 2.63 -54.21
C GLN A 243 -29.38 1.94 -53.86
N PRO A 244 -28.41 2.64 -53.23
CA PRO A 244 -27.19 2.03 -52.74
C PRO A 244 -27.50 0.96 -51.69
N GLN A 245 -26.88 -0.21 -51.83
CA GLN A 245 -27.12 -1.36 -50.95
C GLN A 245 -26.06 -1.44 -49.86
N TYR A 246 -26.26 -0.70 -48.77
CA TYR A 246 -25.37 -0.76 -47.62
C TYR A 246 -25.48 -2.10 -46.88
N THR A 247 -24.35 -2.63 -46.43
CA THR A 247 -24.26 -3.93 -45.75
C THR A 247 -23.48 -3.83 -44.45
N CYS A 248 -23.75 -4.73 -43.51
CA CYS A 248 -22.94 -4.89 -42.31
C CYS A 248 -21.53 -5.41 -42.66
N PRO A 249 -20.45 -4.79 -42.18
CA PRO A 249 -19.07 -5.27 -42.38
C PRO A 249 -18.83 -6.71 -41.88
N SER A 250 -19.51 -7.14 -40.83
CA SER A 250 -19.32 -8.47 -40.21
C SER A 250 -20.20 -9.56 -40.85
N CYS A 251 -21.52 -9.35 -40.93
CA CYS A 251 -22.46 -10.39 -41.38
C CYS A 251 -23.11 -10.13 -42.74
N ARG A 252 -22.79 -9.02 -43.40
CA ARG A 252 -23.31 -8.62 -44.72
C ARG A 252 -24.81 -8.43 -44.83
N VAL A 253 -25.55 -8.48 -43.72
CA VAL A 253 -26.98 -8.13 -43.66
C VAL A 253 -27.17 -6.71 -44.19
N LEU A 254 -28.20 -6.52 -45.03
CA LEU A 254 -28.55 -5.22 -45.59
C LEU A 254 -28.95 -4.24 -44.49
N VAL A 255 -28.38 -3.04 -44.57
CA VAL A 255 -28.67 -1.92 -43.66
C VAL A 255 -29.58 -0.96 -44.42
N LYS A 256 -30.85 -0.91 -44.03
CA LYS A 256 -31.85 -0.01 -44.62
C LYS A 256 -32.11 1.24 -43.77
N ASN A 257 -31.80 1.17 -42.48
CA ASN A 257 -32.09 2.20 -41.49
C ASN A 257 -30.81 2.81 -40.95
N ARG A 258 -30.92 4.04 -40.44
CA ARG A 258 -29.82 4.77 -39.81
C ARG A 258 -29.24 3.98 -38.63
N PRO A 259 -27.91 3.83 -38.54
CA PRO A 259 -27.26 3.27 -37.35
C PRO A 259 -27.60 4.08 -36.10
N ILE A 260 -27.75 3.41 -34.97
CA ILE A 260 -28.13 4.03 -33.69
C ILE A 260 -26.91 4.12 -32.78
N GLU A 261 -26.66 5.29 -32.19
CA GLU A 261 -25.57 5.43 -31.23
C GLU A 261 -25.86 4.67 -29.94
N VAL A 262 -24.91 3.86 -29.48
CA VAL A 262 -25.06 3.06 -28.25
C VAL A 262 -24.44 3.82 -27.08
N PHE A 263 -25.22 4.73 -26.48
CA PHE A 263 -24.73 5.59 -25.39
C PHE A 263 -24.25 4.82 -24.15
N SER A 264 -24.86 3.66 -23.84
CA SER A 264 -24.40 2.80 -22.74
C SER A 264 -22.98 2.27 -22.99
N LEU A 265 -22.70 1.82 -24.21
CA LEU A 265 -21.37 1.35 -24.62
C LEU A 265 -20.35 2.49 -24.62
N LYS A 266 -20.76 3.68 -25.07
CA LYS A 266 -19.94 4.90 -25.00
C LYS A 266 -19.56 5.26 -23.56
N SER A 267 -20.49 5.12 -22.62
CA SER A 267 -20.21 5.31 -21.19
C SER A 267 -19.23 4.26 -20.66
N LEU A 268 -19.40 2.98 -21.04
CA LEU A 268 -18.47 1.92 -20.65
C LEU A 268 -17.05 2.16 -21.17
N VAL A 269 -16.91 2.51 -22.45
CA VAL A 269 -15.61 2.88 -23.05
C VAL A 269 -14.93 3.99 -22.26
N ARG A 270 -15.67 5.05 -21.92
CA ARG A 270 -15.13 6.17 -21.14
C ARG A 270 -14.76 5.78 -19.71
N THR A 271 -15.56 4.94 -19.05
CA THR A 271 -15.27 4.46 -17.70
C THR A 271 -14.01 3.62 -17.68
N VAL A 272 -13.88 2.64 -18.59
CA VAL A 272 -12.70 1.77 -18.71
C VAL A 272 -11.46 2.58 -19.07
N ALA A 273 -11.56 3.44 -20.09
CA ALA A 273 -10.46 4.32 -20.48
C ALA A 273 -10.02 5.24 -19.32
N GLY A 274 -10.96 5.76 -18.53
CA GLY A 274 -10.66 6.57 -17.36
C GLY A 274 -9.85 5.83 -16.29
N GLN A 275 -10.14 4.54 -16.06
CA GLN A 275 -9.37 3.69 -15.14
C GLN A 275 -7.94 3.43 -15.67
N LEU A 276 -7.80 3.29 -16.98
CA LEU A 276 -6.51 3.08 -17.65
C LEU A 276 -5.76 4.38 -17.97
N ARG A 277 -6.33 5.55 -17.61
CA ARG A 277 -5.80 6.90 -17.93
C ARG A 277 -5.63 7.15 -19.43
N GLU A 278 -6.47 6.53 -20.24
CA GLU A 278 -6.54 6.72 -21.68
C GLU A 278 -7.55 7.82 -22.02
N SER A 279 -7.31 8.54 -23.12
CA SER A 279 -8.14 9.65 -23.56
C SER A 279 -8.68 9.44 -24.98
N SER A 280 -9.85 10.00 -25.24
CA SER A 280 -10.44 9.97 -26.58
C SER A 280 -9.50 10.62 -27.59
N PRO A 281 -9.27 10.01 -28.76
CA PRO A 281 -8.57 10.69 -29.84
C PRO A 281 -9.34 11.97 -30.21
N VAL A 282 -8.58 13.02 -30.52
CA VAL A 282 -9.13 14.27 -31.05
C VAL A 282 -9.72 13.95 -32.42
N ARG A 283 -11.02 14.19 -32.60
CA ARG A 283 -11.65 14.03 -33.91
C ARG A 283 -11.01 15.03 -34.87
N GLY A 284 -10.42 14.53 -35.96
CA GLY A 284 -9.98 15.38 -37.07
C GLY A 284 -11.17 16.10 -37.71
N VAL A 285 -10.94 17.29 -38.27
CA VAL A 285 -11.93 17.99 -39.08
C VAL A 285 -12.30 17.10 -40.27
N ARG A 286 -13.59 16.78 -40.39
CA ARG A 286 -14.11 15.84 -41.39
C ARG A 286 -13.98 16.43 -42.79
N GLY A 287 -13.31 15.71 -43.69
CA GLY A 287 -13.39 15.88 -45.14
C GLY A 287 -14.00 14.63 -45.75
N GLY A 288 -15.30 14.40 -45.53
CA GLY A 288 -16.01 13.39 -46.31
C GLY A 288 -16.09 13.85 -47.76
N VAL A 289 -15.90 12.94 -48.72
CA VAL A 289 -15.96 13.20 -50.17
C VAL A 289 -17.30 13.85 -50.58
N THR A 290 -18.29 13.70 -49.72
CA THR A 290 -19.63 14.19 -49.89
C THR A 290 -19.85 15.45 -49.04
N GLY A 291 -19.96 16.63 -49.66
CA GLY A 291 -20.54 17.81 -49.03
C GLY A 291 -22.02 17.58 -48.75
N ARG A 292 -22.35 16.77 -47.73
CA ARG A 292 -23.74 16.40 -47.41
C ARG A 292 -24.36 17.49 -46.54
N VAL A 293 -25.44 18.07 -47.03
CA VAL A 293 -26.35 18.93 -46.27
C VAL A 293 -27.21 18.01 -45.41
N GLY A 294 -27.15 18.18 -44.09
CA GLY A 294 -27.88 17.38 -43.09
C GLY A 294 -27.30 17.60 -41.69
N ASP A 295 -28.14 17.50 -40.66
CA ASP A 295 -27.75 17.74 -39.25
C ASP A 295 -27.05 16.51 -38.62
N GLY A 296 -27.24 15.32 -39.20
CA GLY A 296 -26.76 14.04 -38.68
C GLY A 296 -25.69 13.35 -39.54
N PRO A 297 -24.84 12.49 -38.93
CA PRO A 297 -23.76 11.79 -39.63
C PRO A 297 -24.21 10.77 -40.66
N TRP A 298 -25.47 10.33 -40.60
CA TRP A 298 -26.04 9.29 -41.46
C TRP A 298 -26.96 9.84 -42.56
N ASP A 299 -27.24 11.15 -42.54
CA ASP A 299 -28.34 11.73 -43.30
C ASP A 299 -28.19 11.52 -44.80
N GLY A 300 -26.99 11.73 -45.33
CA GLY A 300 -26.80 11.53 -46.77
C GLY A 300 -26.47 10.09 -47.18
N PHE A 301 -26.47 9.12 -46.27
CA PHE A 301 -26.52 7.68 -46.62
C PHE A 301 -27.96 7.17 -46.58
N PHE A 302 -28.77 7.67 -45.64
CA PHE A 302 -30.15 7.27 -45.45
C PHE A 302 -31.06 8.52 -45.51
N PRO A 303 -31.18 9.13 -46.70
CA PRO A 303 -31.97 10.36 -46.89
C PRO A 303 -33.46 10.12 -46.64
N PHE A 304 -33.92 8.87 -46.71
CA PHE A 304 -35.31 8.46 -46.52
C PHE A 304 -35.55 7.70 -45.21
N GLY A 305 -34.67 7.87 -44.21
CA GLY A 305 -34.79 7.17 -42.92
C GLY A 305 -36.01 7.56 -42.07
N TRP A 306 -36.87 8.45 -42.57
CA TRP A 306 -38.14 8.91 -42.01
C TRP A 306 -39.36 8.22 -42.65
N ILE A 307 -39.16 7.39 -43.69
CA ILE A 307 -40.20 6.64 -44.39
C ILE A 307 -40.20 5.19 -43.94
#